data_AF-A0A944R6P6-F1
#
_entry.id   AF-A0A944R6P6-F1
#
_cell.length_a   1.000
_cell.length_b   1.000
_cell.length_c   1.000
_cell.angle_alpha   90.00
_cell.angle_beta   90.00
_cell.angle_gamma   90.00
#
_symmetry.space_group_name_H-M   'P 1'
#
loop_
_entity.id
_entity.type
_entity.pdbx_description
1 polymer ?
#
loop_
_entity_poly.entity_id
_entity_poly.type
_entity_poly.pdbx_seq_one_letter_code
_entity_poly.pdbx_strand_id
1 'polypeptide(L)'
;RHQLSHAGSSFDAKVSTFLESDQTDFHPTDVIEDADGSLLVADTGSWYKICCPTSKKAKPDILGAIYRLKKKDVAQVDDPRGLALDWKNPQVEWLSDERPAVVTRAVECLASEENIESLCLSPARVSAIWTLHRIPGRYARDVIRQCIKSSGPEVRVAAIQSVALWRDKNAVNSLIDVLSKTENPHALRVAAMALGRIGQAQATVPLLQCYSEDMDPFLKHALTYAIYEIGELNGLPKQHPVTKRVQRMLKLDRTTIRSAKYPEIKFIKADKPDPETAARQKEQLDTLVASLPQGDALRGEKLFHNREKAKCVTCHLKGSEGVRLGPDLTRIGAIRSKRDLLEAIVLPSASIARYHETVNVVTKDGKVVSGLLVKENTNAMFLASAEGAMQAVMYTDIDRASYSNVSLMPEGYEKILTSNEIADIVAYLKADVSRLAGSGRPTGE
;
A
#
# COMPACT_ATOMS: atom_id res chain seq x y z
N ARG A 1 -2.57 9.14 -9.38
CA ARG A 1 -2.39 8.38 -10.63
C ARG A 1 -0.97 7.84 -10.68
N HIS A 2 -0.84 6.60 -11.16
CA HIS A 2 0.44 5.93 -11.35
C HIS A 2 0.69 5.81 -12.85
N GLN A 3 1.84 6.30 -13.33
CA GLN A 3 2.31 6.03 -14.68
C GLN A 3 3.45 5.02 -14.56
N LEU A 4 3.25 3.84 -15.11
CA LEU A 4 4.22 2.75 -15.05
C LEU A 4 5.14 2.80 -16.28
N SER A 5 6.44 2.57 -16.05
CA SER A 5 7.43 2.38 -17.10
C SER A 5 8.29 1.17 -16.77
N HIS A 6 8.74 0.42 -17.78
CA HIS A 6 9.60 -0.74 -17.56
C HIS A 6 10.91 -0.34 -16.86
N ALA A 7 11.28 -1.11 -15.84
CA ALA A 7 12.52 -0.93 -15.09
C ALA A 7 13.08 -2.30 -14.70
N GLY A 8 14.07 -2.78 -15.46
CA GLY A 8 14.61 -4.14 -15.31
C GLY A 8 13.51 -5.19 -15.45
N SER A 9 13.39 -6.09 -14.46
CA SER A 9 12.33 -7.10 -14.45
C SER A 9 10.98 -6.63 -13.90
N SER A 10 10.87 -5.37 -13.47
CA SER A 10 9.68 -4.78 -12.85
C SER A 10 9.29 -3.47 -13.57
N PHE A 11 8.55 -2.62 -12.87
CA PHE A 11 8.12 -1.30 -13.32
C PHE A 11 8.53 -0.23 -12.31
N ASP A 12 8.98 0.91 -12.82
CA ASP A 12 9.00 2.16 -12.07
C ASP A 12 7.63 2.82 -12.15
N ALA A 13 7.28 3.59 -11.13
CA ALA A 13 6.01 4.31 -11.06
C ALA A 13 6.24 5.80 -10.81
N LYS A 14 5.83 6.64 -11.77
CA LYS A 14 5.68 8.08 -11.53
C LYS A 14 4.32 8.32 -10.88
N VAL A 15 4.33 8.74 -9.62
CA VAL A 15 3.13 9.00 -8.83
C VAL A 15 2.79 10.49 -8.85
N SER A 16 1.54 10.81 -9.14
CA SER A 16 1.00 12.17 -9.01
C SER A 16 -0.39 12.11 -8.38
N THR A 17 -0.84 13.17 -7.71
CA THR A 17 -2.20 13.25 -7.16
C THR A 17 -3.21 13.09 -8.30
N PHE A 18 -4.23 12.25 -8.09
CA PHE A 18 -5.34 12.08 -9.04
C PHE A 18 -6.58 12.84 -8.60
N LEU A 19 -6.94 12.69 -7.32
CA LEU A 19 -8.01 13.40 -6.66
C LEU A 19 -7.54 13.75 -5.25
N GLU A 20 -7.79 14.98 -4.83
CA GLU A 20 -7.59 15.46 -3.47
C GLU A 20 -8.81 16.30 -3.06
N SER A 21 -9.07 16.37 -1.76
CA SER A 21 -10.13 17.18 -1.18
C SER A 21 -9.59 17.92 0.04
N ASP A 22 -10.12 19.11 0.28
CA ASP A 22 -9.92 19.89 1.49
C ASP A 22 -10.87 19.49 2.64
N GLN A 23 -11.82 18.61 2.38
CA GLN A 23 -12.73 18.09 3.40
C GLN A 23 -12.03 17.06 4.29
N THR A 24 -11.97 17.35 5.58
CA THR A 24 -11.30 16.50 6.58
C THR A 24 -11.88 15.09 6.69
N ASP A 25 -13.18 14.95 6.40
CA ASP A 25 -13.90 13.68 6.45
C ASP A 25 -14.06 13.01 5.07
N PHE A 26 -13.33 13.46 4.03
CA PHE A 26 -13.25 12.78 2.73
C PHE A 26 -12.44 11.49 2.84
N HIS A 27 -13.08 10.34 2.58
CA HIS A 27 -12.50 9.01 2.71
C HIS A 27 -12.75 8.16 1.46
N PRO A 28 -12.02 8.42 0.37
CA PRO A 28 -12.11 7.61 -0.84
C PRO A 28 -11.58 6.19 -0.55
N THR A 29 -12.44 5.20 -0.71
CA THR A 29 -12.11 3.79 -0.44
C THR A 29 -11.86 2.97 -1.69
N ASP A 30 -12.47 3.36 -2.81
CA ASP A 30 -12.36 2.59 -4.04
C ASP A 30 -12.50 3.47 -5.30
N VAL A 31 -11.95 2.98 -6.40
CA VAL A 31 -12.03 3.59 -7.73
C VAL A 31 -12.34 2.50 -8.75
N ILE A 32 -13.44 2.66 -9.50
CA ILE A 32 -13.94 1.67 -10.46
C ILE A 32 -14.08 2.32 -11.84
N GLU A 33 -13.70 1.63 -12.90
CA GLU A 33 -13.98 2.05 -14.28
C GLU A 33 -15.41 1.65 -14.68
N ASP A 34 -16.22 2.61 -15.12
CA ASP A 34 -17.58 2.38 -15.62
C ASP A 34 -17.57 2.09 -17.14
N ALA A 35 -18.72 1.69 -17.67
CA ALA A 35 -18.88 1.23 -19.05
C ALA A 35 -18.44 2.25 -20.13
N ASP A 36 -18.52 3.54 -19.83
CA ASP A 36 -18.09 4.63 -20.72
C ASP A 36 -16.61 5.04 -20.53
N GLY A 37 -15.83 4.27 -19.76
CA GLY A 37 -14.44 4.57 -19.41
C GLY A 37 -14.28 5.68 -18.35
N SER A 38 -15.38 6.21 -17.81
CA SER A 38 -15.31 7.15 -16.68
C SER A 38 -14.96 6.44 -15.39
N LEU A 39 -14.34 7.16 -14.45
CA LEU A 39 -13.95 6.59 -13.16
C LEU A 39 -14.96 6.98 -12.09
N LEU A 40 -15.49 5.99 -11.37
CA LEU A 40 -16.33 6.17 -10.19
C LEU A 40 -15.44 6.09 -8.95
N VAL A 41 -15.43 7.15 -8.15
CA VAL A 41 -14.74 7.16 -6.85
C VAL A 41 -15.79 7.02 -5.75
N ALA A 42 -15.68 5.95 -4.97
CA ALA A 42 -16.50 5.73 -3.79
C ALA A 42 -15.84 6.40 -2.58
N ASP A 43 -16.50 7.42 -2.05
CA ASP A 43 -16.21 8.01 -0.75
C ASP A 43 -17.21 7.46 0.27
N THR A 44 -16.69 6.96 1.39
CA THR A 44 -17.50 6.36 2.45
C THR A 44 -17.83 7.34 3.57
N GLY A 45 -17.35 8.59 3.47
CA GLY A 45 -17.41 9.55 4.57
C GLY A 45 -16.70 8.97 5.80
N SER A 46 -17.23 9.25 6.99
CA SER A 46 -16.60 8.78 8.25
C SER A 46 -17.31 7.58 8.88
N TRP A 47 -18.08 6.82 8.07
CA TRP A 47 -18.67 5.54 8.49
C TRP A 47 -17.63 4.41 8.49
N TYR A 48 -16.71 4.40 7.53
CA TYR A 48 -15.77 3.29 7.33
C TYR A 48 -14.67 3.28 8.41
N LYS A 49 -15.00 2.66 9.56
CA LYS A 49 -14.12 2.50 10.73
C LYS A 49 -13.23 1.26 10.64
N ILE A 50 -13.76 0.18 10.09
CA ILE A 50 -13.07 -1.11 10.00
C ILE A 50 -12.19 -1.04 8.75
N CYS A 51 -10.87 -1.12 8.93
CA CYS A 51 -9.83 -1.02 7.88
C CYS A 51 -9.45 0.39 7.39
N CYS A 52 -10.07 1.48 7.89
CA CYS A 52 -9.55 2.82 7.62
C CYS A 52 -8.37 3.16 8.54
N PRO A 53 -7.18 3.48 8.00
CA PRO A 53 -6.00 3.79 8.78
C PRO A 53 -6.14 5.03 9.66
N THR A 54 -6.96 5.99 9.26
CA THR A 54 -7.16 7.29 9.94
C THR A 54 -8.41 7.33 10.80
N SER A 55 -9.46 6.60 10.44
CA SER A 55 -10.76 6.63 11.13
C SER A 55 -10.90 5.48 12.12
N LYS A 56 -10.21 5.56 13.26
CA LYS A 56 -10.47 4.67 14.42
C LYS A 56 -11.67 5.10 15.26
N LYS A 57 -12.23 6.29 14.98
CA LYS A 57 -13.46 6.84 15.57
C LYS A 57 -14.54 6.90 14.48
N ALA A 58 -15.64 6.14 14.61
CA ALA A 58 -16.75 6.20 13.65
C ALA A 58 -17.54 7.51 13.84
N LYS A 59 -17.78 8.25 12.76
CA LYS A 59 -18.71 9.38 12.70
C LYS A 59 -19.82 9.05 11.68
N PRO A 60 -20.85 8.28 12.07
CA PRO A 60 -21.88 7.78 11.15
C PRO A 60 -22.73 8.90 10.52
N ASP A 61 -22.72 10.09 11.12
CA ASP A 61 -23.44 11.27 10.65
C ASP A 61 -22.80 11.92 9.42
N ILE A 62 -21.54 11.56 9.10
CA ILE A 62 -20.84 12.07 7.92
C ILE A 62 -21.05 11.10 6.76
N LEU A 63 -21.98 11.46 5.89
CA LEU A 63 -22.32 10.68 4.70
C LEU A 63 -21.20 10.77 3.65
N GLY A 64 -20.93 9.65 2.99
CA GLY A 64 -20.06 9.61 1.82
C GLY A 64 -20.79 9.98 0.52
N ALA A 65 -20.11 9.81 -0.62
CA ALA A 65 -20.65 10.08 -1.95
C ALA A 65 -20.02 9.19 -3.03
N ILE A 66 -20.67 9.09 -4.18
CA ILE A 66 -20.08 8.49 -5.38
C ILE A 66 -19.80 9.62 -6.38
N TYR A 67 -18.51 9.85 -6.65
CA TYR A 67 -18.08 10.84 -7.63
C TYR A 67 -17.85 10.16 -8.97
N ARG A 68 -18.36 10.75 -10.06
CA ARG A 68 -18.02 10.33 -11.42
C ARG A 68 -17.02 11.31 -12.02
N LEU A 69 -15.85 10.81 -12.39
CA LEU A 69 -14.76 11.57 -12.99
C LEU A 69 -14.71 11.30 -14.49
N LYS A 70 -14.87 12.35 -15.29
CA LYS A 70 -14.76 12.32 -16.75
C LYS A 70 -13.68 13.29 -17.21
N LYS A 71 -13.02 12.96 -18.31
CA LYS A 71 -12.10 13.89 -18.98
C LYS A 71 -12.95 14.99 -19.64
N LYS A 72 -12.56 16.26 -19.45
CA LYS A 72 -13.38 17.45 -19.74
C LYS A 72 -13.87 17.53 -21.19
N ASP A 73 -13.07 17.04 -22.14
CA ASP A 73 -13.31 17.18 -23.58
C ASP A 73 -13.54 15.81 -24.27
N VAL A 74 -14.04 14.81 -23.55
CA VAL A 74 -14.40 13.51 -24.14
C VAL A 74 -15.87 13.53 -24.54
N ALA A 75 -16.13 13.20 -25.80
CA ALA A 75 -17.49 13.04 -26.31
C ALA A 75 -18.26 12.01 -25.49
N GLN A 76 -19.57 12.18 -25.38
CA GLN A 76 -20.42 11.17 -24.75
C GLN A 76 -20.32 9.88 -25.55
N VAL A 77 -20.01 8.77 -24.85
CA VAL A 77 -19.99 7.45 -25.46
C VAL A 77 -21.41 6.98 -25.65
N ASP A 78 -21.83 6.84 -26.91
CA ASP A 78 -23.11 6.25 -27.25
C ASP A 78 -23.08 4.74 -27.01
N ASP A 79 -24.16 4.22 -26.42
CA ASP A 79 -24.30 2.81 -26.03
C ASP A 79 -23.02 2.24 -25.34
N PRO A 80 -22.64 2.76 -24.16
CA PRO A 80 -21.38 2.41 -23.51
C PRO A 80 -21.30 0.93 -23.10
N ARG A 81 -22.45 0.26 -22.97
CA ARG A 81 -22.55 -1.17 -22.65
C ARG A 81 -22.69 -2.06 -23.89
N GLY A 82 -22.76 -1.47 -25.08
CA GLY A 82 -22.95 -2.20 -26.34
C GLY A 82 -24.27 -2.96 -26.43
N LEU A 83 -25.34 -2.52 -25.78
CA LEU A 83 -26.63 -3.22 -25.75
C LEU A 83 -27.29 -3.34 -27.13
N ALA A 84 -26.94 -2.46 -28.07
CA ALA A 84 -27.42 -2.50 -29.44
C ALA A 84 -26.65 -3.50 -30.34
N LEU A 85 -25.50 -4.03 -29.89
CA LEU A 85 -24.73 -5.03 -30.63
C LEU A 85 -25.45 -6.39 -30.63
N ASP A 86 -25.25 -7.18 -31.69
CA ASP A 86 -25.83 -8.53 -31.80
C ASP A 86 -25.03 -9.56 -30.99
N TRP A 87 -25.29 -9.62 -29.69
CA TRP A 87 -24.63 -10.58 -28.78
C TRP A 87 -24.97 -12.05 -29.05
N LYS A 88 -25.91 -12.36 -29.96
CA LYS A 88 -26.14 -13.75 -30.39
C LYS A 88 -25.07 -14.22 -31.36
N ASN A 89 -24.44 -13.30 -32.09
CA ASN A 89 -23.37 -13.56 -33.05
C ASN A 89 -22.15 -12.69 -32.73
N PRO A 90 -21.41 -13.00 -31.65
CA PRO A 90 -20.31 -12.16 -31.19
C PRO A 90 -19.17 -12.10 -32.22
N GLN A 91 -18.60 -10.92 -32.40
CA GLN A 91 -17.52 -10.67 -33.36
C GLN A 91 -16.16 -10.50 -32.65
N VAL A 92 -15.10 -11.09 -33.21
CA VAL A 92 -13.76 -11.08 -32.60
C VAL A 92 -13.13 -9.68 -32.56
N GLU A 93 -13.55 -8.81 -33.47
CA GLU A 93 -13.13 -7.42 -33.57
C GLU A 93 -13.52 -6.62 -32.31
N TRP A 94 -14.55 -7.03 -31.58
CA TRP A 94 -15.00 -6.38 -30.35
C TRP A 94 -14.01 -6.54 -29.19
N LEU A 95 -13.01 -7.41 -29.31
CA LEU A 95 -11.89 -7.47 -28.35
C LEU A 95 -10.97 -6.24 -28.41
N SER A 96 -11.10 -5.42 -29.46
CA SER A 96 -10.41 -4.13 -29.64
C SER A 96 -11.33 -2.92 -29.48
N ASP A 97 -12.56 -3.10 -29.00
CA ASP A 97 -13.54 -1.99 -28.86
C ASP A 97 -13.03 -0.95 -27.84
N GLU A 98 -13.33 0.32 -28.08
CA GLU A 98 -12.94 1.42 -27.18
C GLU A 98 -13.71 1.39 -25.86
N ARG A 99 -14.88 0.73 -25.82
CA ARG A 99 -15.76 0.63 -24.65
C ARG A 99 -15.34 -0.56 -23.77
N PRO A 100 -14.87 -0.32 -22.53
CA PRO A 100 -14.39 -1.40 -21.65
C PRO A 100 -15.44 -2.49 -21.37
N ALA A 101 -16.71 -2.10 -21.25
CA ALA A 101 -17.80 -3.04 -21.03
C ALA A 101 -18.04 -3.97 -22.23
N VAL A 102 -17.85 -3.47 -23.46
CA VAL A 102 -17.98 -4.28 -24.68
C VAL A 102 -16.84 -5.27 -24.77
N VAL A 103 -15.58 -4.85 -24.55
CA VAL A 103 -14.42 -5.76 -24.54
C VAL A 103 -14.60 -6.86 -23.50
N THR A 104 -15.01 -6.51 -22.28
CA THR A 104 -15.23 -7.47 -21.19
C THR A 104 -16.29 -8.51 -21.56
N ARG A 105 -17.43 -8.05 -22.09
CA ARG A 105 -18.50 -8.95 -22.52
C ARG A 105 -18.10 -9.78 -23.75
N ALA A 106 -17.34 -9.22 -24.68
CA ALA A 106 -16.82 -9.93 -25.85
C ALA A 106 -15.89 -11.08 -25.42
N VAL A 107 -15.00 -10.87 -24.45
CA VAL A 107 -14.15 -11.93 -23.86
C VAL A 107 -14.99 -13.07 -23.29
N GLU A 108 -16.16 -12.77 -22.70
CA GLU A 108 -17.06 -13.80 -22.17
C GLU A 108 -17.81 -14.54 -23.27
N CYS A 109 -18.39 -13.82 -24.24
CA CYS A 109 -19.19 -14.41 -25.31
C CYS A 109 -18.35 -15.20 -26.32
N LEU A 110 -17.11 -14.78 -26.58
CA LEU A 110 -16.22 -15.43 -27.54
C LEU A 110 -15.49 -16.65 -26.96
N ALA A 111 -15.62 -16.93 -25.66
CA ALA A 111 -14.96 -18.05 -24.99
C ALA A 111 -15.62 -19.41 -25.30
N SER A 112 -15.68 -19.80 -26.57
CA SER A 112 -16.12 -21.12 -27.04
C SER A 112 -15.07 -21.78 -27.95
N GLU A 113 -15.09 -23.12 -28.03
CA GLU A 113 -14.13 -23.88 -28.87
C GLU A 113 -14.23 -23.51 -30.36
N GLU A 114 -15.43 -23.18 -30.84
CA GLU A 114 -15.69 -22.78 -32.24
C GLU A 114 -14.94 -21.50 -32.64
N ASN A 115 -14.65 -20.63 -31.68
CA ASN A 115 -14.01 -19.34 -31.93
C ASN A 115 -12.47 -19.39 -31.86
N ILE A 116 -11.85 -20.54 -31.55
CA ILE A 116 -10.40 -20.62 -31.30
C ILE A 116 -9.59 -20.15 -32.52
N GLU A 117 -9.96 -20.56 -33.73
CA GLU A 117 -9.25 -20.15 -34.95
C GLU A 117 -9.36 -18.64 -35.20
N SER A 118 -10.56 -18.07 -35.06
CA SER A 118 -10.78 -16.63 -35.19
C SER A 118 -10.03 -15.83 -34.13
N LEU A 119 -9.99 -16.32 -32.88
CA LEU A 119 -9.21 -15.70 -31.80
C LEU A 119 -7.71 -15.73 -32.09
N CYS A 120 -7.21 -16.78 -32.74
CA CYS A 120 -5.81 -16.85 -33.21
C CYS A 120 -5.47 -15.80 -34.28
N LEU A 121 -6.46 -15.21 -34.94
CA LEU A 121 -6.27 -14.19 -35.99
C LEU A 121 -6.54 -12.77 -35.47
N SER A 122 -7.09 -12.62 -34.25
CA SER A 122 -7.46 -11.32 -33.70
C SER A 122 -6.27 -10.36 -33.61
N PRO A 123 -6.45 -9.06 -33.98
CA PRO A 123 -5.45 -8.04 -33.74
C PRO A 123 -5.27 -7.72 -32.24
N ALA A 124 -6.32 -7.90 -31.42
CA ALA A 124 -6.25 -7.76 -29.97
C ALA A 124 -5.64 -9.01 -29.30
N ARG A 125 -4.37 -9.27 -29.59
CA ARG A 125 -3.65 -10.50 -29.19
C ARG A 125 -3.73 -10.81 -27.69
N VAL A 126 -3.64 -9.80 -26.83
CA VAL A 126 -3.67 -9.99 -25.37
C VAL A 126 -5.09 -10.36 -24.91
N SER A 127 -6.10 -9.62 -25.34
CA SER A 127 -7.52 -9.94 -25.06
C SER A 127 -7.91 -11.32 -25.61
N ALA A 128 -7.41 -11.68 -26.79
CA ALA A 128 -7.61 -12.99 -27.38
C ALA A 128 -6.97 -14.11 -26.55
N ILE A 129 -5.76 -13.91 -26.01
CA ILE A 129 -5.15 -14.89 -25.07
C ILE A 129 -6.01 -15.07 -23.82
N TRP A 130 -6.52 -13.99 -23.24
CA TRP A 130 -7.39 -14.09 -22.05
C TRP A 130 -8.76 -14.71 -22.37
N THR A 131 -9.24 -14.55 -23.60
CA THR A 131 -10.44 -15.25 -24.10
C THR A 131 -10.15 -16.74 -24.26
N LEU A 132 -9.04 -17.11 -24.91
CA LEU A 132 -8.57 -18.49 -25.05
C LEU A 132 -8.34 -19.16 -23.68
N HIS A 133 -7.90 -18.40 -22.67
CA HIS A 133 -7.72 -18.90 -21.30
C HIS A 133 -9.03 -19.36 -20.63
N ARG A 134 -10.17 -18.84 -21.08
CA ARG A 134 -11.49 -19.21 -20.55
C ARG A 134 -12.06 -20.44 -21.24
N ILE A 135 -11.53 -20.81 -22.40
CA ILE A 135 -11.98 -21.97 -23.16
C ILE A 135 -11.40 -23.25 -22.55
N PRO A 136 -12.23 -24.18 -22.05
CA PRO A 136 -11.75 -25.48 -21.60
C PRO A 136 -11.22 -26.29 -22.79
N GLY A 137 -10.36 -27.28 -22.52
CA GLY A 137 -9.89 -28.22 -23.56
C GLY A 137 -8.40 -28.12 -23.89
N ARG A 138 -7.93 -29.08 -24.70
CA ARG A 138 -6.50 -29.21 -25.04
C ARG A 138 -6.08 -28.24 -26.13
N TYR A 139 -6.94 -27.99 -27.11
CA TYR A 139 -6.62 -27.16 -28.27
C TYR A 139 -6.32 -25.71 -27.88
N ALA A 140 -7.17 -25.07 -27.07
CA ALA A 140 -6.92 -23.72 -26.56
C ALA A 140 -5.62 -23.62 -25.73
N ARG A 141 -5.31 -24.65 -24.93
CA ARG A 141 -4.05 -24.74 -24.17
C ARG A 141 -2.83 -24.87 -25.08
N ASP A 142 -2.93 -25.67 -26.14
CA ASP A 142 -1.85 -25.84 -27.13
C ASP A 142 -1.57 -24.52 -27.85
N VAL A 143 -2.61 -23.79 -28.26
CA VAL A 143 -2.50 -22.45 -28.86
C VAL A 143 -1.80 -21.47 -27.91
N ILE A 144 -2.22 -21.42 -26.64
CA ILE A 144 -1.59 -20.53 -25.65
C ILE A 144 -0.13 -20.92 -25.41
N ARG A 145 0.19 -22.22 -25.37
CA ARG A 145 1.59 -22.68 -25.24
C ARG A 145 2.46 -22.24 -26.42
N GLN A 146 1.92 -22.20 -27.64
CA GLN A 146 2.65 -21.65 -28.80
C GLN A 146 2.91 -20.15 -28.63
N CYS A 147 1.99 -19.40 -28.03
CA CYS A 147 2.14 -17.96 -27.79
C CYS A 147 3.28 -17.60 -26.81
N ILE A 148 3.80 -18.54 -26.02
CA ILE A 148 5.01 -18.34 -25.18
C ILE A 148 6.24 -18.01 -26.06
N LYS A 149 6.24 -18.44 -27.31
CA LYS A 149 7.33 -18.19 -28.27
C LYS A 149 7.11 -16.90 -29.08
N SER A 150 6.02 -16.17 -28.87
CA SER A 150 5.68 -14.97 -29.62
C SER A 150 6.74 -13.87 -29.50
N SER A 151 7.08 -13.21 -30.60
CA SER A 151 7.98 -12.05 -30.60
C SER A 151 7.44 -10.86 -29.80
N GLY A 152 6.10 -10.72 -29.71
CA GLY A 152 5.43 -9.67 -28.92
C GLY A 152 5.61 -9.88 -27.41
N PRO A 153 6.29 -8.97 -26.68
CA PRO A 153 6.54 -9.13 -25.25
C PRO A 153 5.27 -9.29 -24.41
N GLU A 154 4.22 -8.55 -24.71
CA GLU A 154 2.94 -8.55 -24.00
C GLU A 154 2.18 -9.86 -24.22
N VAL A 155 2.17 -10.33 -25.47
CA VAL A 155 1.56 -11.61 -25.88
C VAL A 155 2.25 -12.77 -25.18
N ARG A 156 3.59 -12.75 -25.16
CA ARG A 156 4.41 -13.74 -24.47
C ARG A 156 4.11 -13.75 -22.97
N VAL A 157 4.10 -12.59 -22.32
CA VAL A 157 3.81 -12.47 -20.89
C VAL A 157 2.41 -12.96 -20.56
N ALA A 158 1.39 -12.56 -21.32
CA ALA A 158 0.02 -13.02 -21.13
C ALA A 158 -0.09 -14.55 -21.27
N ALA A 159 0.59 -15.14 -22.26
CA ALA A 159 0.64 -16.58 -22.44
C ALA A 159 1.30 -17.31 -21.26
N ILE A 160 2.43 -16.79 -20.77
CA ILE A 160 3.14 -17.35 -19.60
C ILE A 160 2.24 -17.29 -18.34
N GLN A 161 1.56 -16.17 -18.12
CA GLN A 161 0.63 -16.02 -16.99
C GLN A 161 -0.54 -17.00 -17.10
N SER A 162 -1.12 -17.15 -18.29
CA SER A 162 -2.19 -18.09 -18.57
C SER A 162 -1.81 -19.54 -18.23
N VAL A 163 -0.66 -20.03 -18.71
CA VAL A 163 -0.19 -21.39 -18.37
C VAL A 163 0.15 -21.56 -16.89
N ALA A 164 0.62 -20.52 -16.22
CA ALA A 164 0.90 -20.52 -14.79
C ALA A 164 -0.38 -20.65 -13.95
N LEU A 165 -1.43 -19.90 -14.31
CA LEU A 165 -2.74 -19.96 -13.65
C LEU A 165 -3.33 -21.38 -13.71
N TRP A 166 -3.20 -22.02 -14.87
CA TRP A 166 -3.62 -23.41 -15.08
C TRP A 166 -2.69 -24.47 -14.49
N ARG A 167 -1.49 -24.09 -14.04
CA ARG A 167 -0.41 -25.01 -13.67
C ARG A 167 -0.12 -26.04 -14.79
N ASP A 168 -0.09 -25.58 -16.05
CA ASP A 168 0.07 -26.44 -17.22
C ASP A 168 1.48 -27.03 -17.31
N LYS A 169 1.62 -28.31 -16.93
CA LYS A 169 2.89 -29.05 -16.96
C LYS A 169 3.50 -29.16 -18.36
N ASN A 170 2.69 -29.14 -19.41
CA ASN A 170 3.19 -29.22 -20.78
C ASN A 170 3.88 -27.92 -21.23
N ALA A 171 3.73 -26.83 -20.48
CA ALA A 171 4.39 -25.56 -20.77
C ALA A 171 5.83 -25.50 -20.22
N VAL A 172 6.21 -26.39 -19.30
CA VAL A 172 7.46 -26.28 -18.52
C VAL A 172 8.70 -26.19 -19.41
N ASN A 173 8.81 -27.01 -20.46
CA ASN A 173 9.95 -26.94 -21.37
C ASN A 173 10.00 -25.61 -22.15
N SER A 174 8.84 -25.08 -22.54
CA SER A 174 8.77 -23.77 -23.20
C SER A 174 9.13 -22.63 -22.25
N LEU A 175 8.83 -22.76 -20.96
CA LEU A 175 9.21 -21.78 -19.94
C LEU A 175 10.70 -21.85 -19.59
N ILE A 176 11.28 -23.05 -19.54
CA ILE A 176 12.74 -23.24 -19.40
C ILE A 176 13.48 -22.62 -20.60
N ASP A 177 12.93 -22.79 -21.81
CA ASP A 177 13.44 -22.13 -23.01
C ASP A 177 13.43 -20.59 -22.87
N VAL A 178 12.39 -20.02 -22.26
CA VAL A 178 12.35 -18.56 -21.98
C VAL A 178 13.51 -18.16 -21.06
N LEU A 179 13.82 -18.92 -20.01
CA LEU A 179 14.92 -18.61 -19.08
C LEU A 179 16.31 -18.56 -19.75
N SER A 180 16.49 -19.27 -20.85
CA SER A 180 17.79 -19.40 -21.54
C SER A 180 17.90 -18.56 -22.81
N LYS A 181 16.78 -18.24 -23.47
CA LYS A 181 16.78 -17.63 -24.82
C LYS A 181 16.35 -16.16 -24.84
N THR A 182 15.86 -15.61 -23.73
CA THR A 182 15.43 -14.20 -23.70
C THR A 182 16.34 -13.34 -22.85
N GLU A 183 16.60 -12.13 -23.33
CA GLU A 183 17.29 -11.09 -22.56
C GLU A 183 16.30 -10.16 -21.85
N ASN A 184 14.99 -10.29 -22.09
CA ASN A 184 13.98 -9.44 -21.47
C ASN A 184 13.79 -9.82 -19.98
N PRO A 185 14.22 -8.98 -19.02
CA PRO A 185 14.21 -9.36 -17.61
C PRO A 185 12.80 -9.53 -17.05
N HIS A 186 11.81 -8.80 -17.60
CA HIS A 186 10.41 -8.94 -17.20
C HIS A 186 9.86 -10.32 -17.62
N ALA A 187 10.16 -10.76 -18.84
CA ALA A 187 9.77 -12.10 -19.30
C ALA A 187 10.46 -13.20 -18.48
N LEU A 188 11.74 -13.05 -18.12
CA LEU A 188 12.46 -13.96 -17.23
C LEU A 188 11.77 -14.09 -15.87
N ARG A 189 11.40 -12.96 -15.26
CA ARG A 189 10.73 -12.94 -13.95
C ARG A 189 9.38 -13.65 -14.00
N VAL A 190 8.56 -13.35 -15.00
CA VAL A 190 7.23 -13.97 -15.15
C VAL A 190 7.36 -15.46 -15.45
N ALA A 191 8.35 -15.89 -16.25
CA ALA A 191 8.64 -17.31 -16.50
C ALA A 191 9.10 -18.04 -15.23
N ALA A 192 9.97 -17.43 -14.43
CA ALA A 192 10.42 -17.99 -13.16
C ALA A 192 9.24 -18.21 -12.19
N MET A 193 8.38 -17.19 -12.03
CA MET A 193 7.16 -17.30 -11.22
C MET A 193 6.22 -18.39 -11.73
N ALA A 194 6.07 -18.51 -13.05
CA ALA A 194 5.25 -19.56 -13.66
C ALA A 194 5.78 -20.97 -13.35
N LEU A 195 7.10 -21.18 -13.48
CA LEU A 195 7.75 -22.45 -13.18
C LEU A 195 7.60 -22.83 -11.69
N GLY A 196 7.76 -21.87 -10.79
CA GLY A 196 7.50 -22.03 -9.35
C GLY A 196 6.08 -22.53 -9.09
N ARG A 197 5.09 -21.82 -9.62
CA ARG A 197 3.67 -22.13 -9.46
C ARG A 197 3.25 -23.47 -10.06
N ILE A 198 3.85 -23.87 -11.19
CA ILE A 198 3.63 -25.17 -11.83
C ILE A 198 4.26 -26.30 -11.01
N GLY A 199 5.39 -26.05 -10.36
CA GLY A 199 5.98 -26.96 -9.37
C GLY A 199 6.64 -28.22 -9.94
N GLN A 200 7.17 -28.18 -11.16
CA GLN A 200 7.92 -29.32 -11.72
C GLN A 200 9.41 -29.25 -11.34
N ALA A 201 9.92 -30.30 -10.68
CA ALA A 201 11.30 -30.42 -10.22
C ALA A 201 12.36 -30.20 -11.32
N GLN A 202 12.07 -30.55 -12.57
CA GLN A 202 12.99 -30.34 -13.69
C GLN A 202 13.33 -28.86 -13.94
N ALA A 203 12.53 -27.92 -13.44
CA ALA A 203 12.77 -26.49 -13.58
C ALA A 203 13.82 -25.95 -12.59
N THR A 204 14.11 -26.68 -11.51
CA THR A 204 14.97 -26.19 -10.42
C THR A 204 16.38 -25.86 -10.89
N VAL A 205 17.02 -26.74 -11.66
CA VAL A 205 18.37 -26.51 -12.19
C VAL A 205 18.42 -25.33 -13.18
N PRO A 206 17.52 -25.25 -14.18
CA PRO A 206 17.41 -24.06 -15.04
C PRO A 206 17.19 -22.75 -14.27
N LEU A 207 16.33 -22.74 -13.25
CA LEU A 207 16.10 -21.56 -12.41
C LEU A 207 17.39 -21.15 -11.67
N LEU A 208 18.15 -22.13 -11.18
CA LEU A 208 19.42 -21.88 -10.50
C LEU A 208 20.47 -21.32 -11.46
N GLN A 209 20.56 -21.87 -12.69
CA GLN A 209 21.49 -21.42 -13.73
C GLN A 209 21.17 -20.02 -14.26
N CYS A 210 19.89 -19.63 -14.25
CA CYS A 210 19.47 -18.28 -14.63
C CYS A 210 19.95 -17.22 -13.61
N TYR A 211 20.26 -17.59 -12.37
CA TYR A 211 20.65 -16.62 -11.33
C TYR A 211 22.03 -15.99 -11.60
N SER A 212 22.10 -14.66 -11.48
CA SER A 212 23.35 -13.89 -11.42
C SER A 212 23.31 -12.85 -10.29
N GLU A 213 24.48 -12.52 -9.73
CA GLU A 213 24.61 -11.50 -8.69
C GLU A 213 24.35 -10.07 -9.18
N ASP A 214 24.42 -9.82 -10.49
CA ASP A 214 24.17 -8.47 -11.05
C ASP A 214 22.69 -8.25 -11.41
N MET A 215 21.84 -9.28 -11.27
CA MET A 215 20.40 -9.18 -11.53
C MET A 215 19.69 -8.25 -10.55
N ASP A 216 18.62 -7.61 -11.02
CA ASP A 216 17.79 -6.77 -10.16
C ASP A 216 17.14 -7.58 -9.02
N PRO A 217 16.82 -6.94 -7.88
CA PRO A 217 16.30 -7.63 -6.70
C PRO A 217 14.98 -8.38 -6.93
N PHE A 218 14.13 -7.93 -7.85
CA PHE A 218 12.83 -8.56 -8.13
C PHE A 218 12.99 -9.88 -8.87
N LEU A 219 13.91 -9.93 -9.85
CA LEU A 219 14.23 -11.17 -10.55
C LEU A 219 14.93 -12.17 -9.63
N LYS A 220 15.90 -11.72 -8.81
CA LYS A 220 16.54 -12.58 -7.79
C LYS A 220 15.51 -13.19 -6.84
N HIS A 221 14.54 -12.38 -6.40
CA HIS A 221 13.45 -12.86 -5.54
C HIS A 221 12.59 -13.89 -6.26
N ALA A 222 12.15 -13.64 -7.50
CA ALA A 222 11.32 -14.56 -8.27
C ALA A 222 11.99 -15.92 -8.49
N LEU A 223 13.28 -15.95 -8.86
CA LEU A 223 14.04 -17.19 -9.04
C LEU A 223 14.16 -17.97 -7.72
N THR A 224 14.48 -17.27 -6.63
CA THR A 224 14.59 -17.87 -5.29
C THR A 224 13.25 -18.46 -4.83
N TYR A 225 12.18 -17.67 -4.97
CA TYR A 225 10.85 -18.06 -4.54
C TYR A 225 10.28 -19.19 -5.40
N ALA A 226 10.57 -19.22 -6.70
CA ALA A 226 10.18 -20.32 -7.57
C ALA A 226 10.79 -21.66 -7.14
N ILE A 227 12.10 -21.67 -6.79
CA ILE A 227 12.75 -22.89 -6.27
C ILE A 227 12.16 -23.28 -4.91
N TYR A 228 11.84 -22.31 -4.06
CA TYR A 228 11.13 -22.54 -2.80
C TYR A 228 9.76 -23.19 -3.02
N GLU A 229 8.94 -22.68 -3.94
CA GLU A 229 7.62 -23.24 -4.26
C GLU A 229 7.69 -24.65 -4.86
N ILE A 230 8.70 -24.94 -5.69
CA ILE A 230 8.95 -26.29 -6.22
C ILE A 230 9.31 -27.26 -5.09
N GLY A 231 10.09 -26.81 -4.09
CA GLY A 231 10.43 -27.58 -2.89
C GLY A 231 11.45 -28.70 -3.09
N GLU A 232 11.91 -28.95 -4.33
CA GLU A 232 12.90 -29.98 -4.65
C GLU A 232 14.32 -29.39 -4.66
N LEU A 233 15.13 -29.75 -3.66
CA LEU A 233 16.49 -29.24 -3.47
C LEU A 233 17.56 -30.32 -3.62
N ASN A 234 17.19 -31.58 -3.87
CA ASN A 234 18.14 -32.67 -3.98
C ASN A 234 19.05 -32.44 -5.19
N GLY A 235 20.36 -32.62 -4.99
CA GLY A 235 21.37 -32.41 -6.04
C GLY A 235 21.74 -30.95 -6.30
N LEU A 236 21.11 -29.97 -5.65
CA LEU A 236 21.52 -28.56 -5.81
C LEU A 236 22.81 -28.25 -5.03
N PRO A 237 23.71 -27.42 -5.58
CA PRO A 237 24.91 -26.98 -4.88
C PRO A 237 24.56 -26.25 -3.57
N LYS A 238 24.91 -26.87 -2.43
CA LYS A 238 24.63 -26.33 -1.08
C LYS A 238 25.22 -24.94 -0.84
N GLN A 239 26.31 -24.60 -1.55
CA GLN A 239 26.98 -23.32 -1.39
C GLN A 239 26.39 -22.19 -2.24
N HIS A 240 25.52 -22.51 -3.21
CA HIS A 240 24.91 -21.50 -4.07
C HIS A 240 24.03 -20.52 -3.26
N PRO A 241 24.09 -19.20 -3.51
CA PRO A 241 23.36 -18.18 -2.75
C PRO A 241 21.86 -18.49 -2.63
N VAL A 242 21.23 -18.85 -3.76
CA VAL A 242 19.81 -19.21 -3.82
C VAL A 242 19.51 -20.46 -2.99
N THR A 243 20.28 -21.55 -3.15
CA THR A 243 20.08 -22.80 -2.39
C THR A 243 20.16 -22.55 -0.89
N LYS A 244 21.16 -21.79 -0.42
CA LYS A 244 21.28 -21.40 1.00
C LYS A 244 20.05 -20.65 1.49
N ARG A 245 19.55 -19.71 0.68
CA ARG A 245 18.38 -18.88 1.03
C ARG A 245 17.11 -19.72 1.12
N VAL A 246 16.86 -20.58 0.14
CA VAL A 246 15.69 -21.48 0.13
C VAL A 246 15.74 -22.47 1.31
N GLN A 247 16.91 -23.04 1.62
CA GLN A 247 17.07 -23.90 2.81
C GLN A 247 16.70 -23.18 4.12
N ARG A 248 17.08 -21.91 4.27
CA ARG A 248 16.69 -21.08 5.43
C ARG A 248 15.19 -20.81 5.45
N MET A 249 14.58 -20.52 4.29
CA MET A 249 13.13 -20.32 4.18
C MET A 249 12.37 -21.58 4.61
N LEU A 250 12.75 -22.76 4.11
CA LEU A 250 12.14 -24.04 4.50
C LEU A 250 12.34 -24.36 6.00
N LYS A 251 13.50 -24.00 6.58
CA LYS A 251 13.73 -24.14 8.01
C LYS A 251 12.79 -23.26 8.83
N LEU A 252 12.55 -22.03 8.38
CA LEU A 252 11.62 -21.09 9.01
C LEU A 252 10.16 -21.52 8.85
N ASP A 253 9.78 -22.06 7.70
CA ASP A 253 8.42 -22.55 7.45
C ASP A 253 8.07 -23.76 8.36
N ARG A 254 9.08 -24.60 8.64
CA ARG A 254 8.95 -25.72 9.60
C ARG A 254 8.95 -25.30 11.06
N THR A 255 9.43 -24.09 11.39
CA THR A 255 9.32 -23.63 12.78
C THR A 255 7.87 -23.31 13.07
N THR A 256 7.22 -24.15 13.89
CA THR A 256 5.89 -23.89 14.41
C THR A 256 5.92 -22.57 15.18
N ILE A 257 5.39 -21.51 14.58
CA ILE A 257 4.97 -20.33 15.33
C ILE A 257 3.82 -20.83 16.18
N ARG A 258 4.09 -21.24 17.43
CA ARG A 258 3.01 -21.41 18.41
C ARG A 258 2.26 -20.09 18.37
N SER A 259 0.98 -20.14 18.00
CA SER A 259 0.07 -19.04 18.24
C SER A 259 0.05 -18.84 19.75
N ALA A 260 0.98 -18.04 20.27
CA ALA A 260 0.67 -17.25 21.44
C ALA A 260 -0.62 -16.56 21.04
N LYS A 261 -1.71 -16.83 21.78
CA LYS A 261 -2.96 -16.12 21.57
C LYS A 261 -2.62 -14.64 21.73
N TYR A 262 -2.46 -13.94 20.62
CA TYR A 262 -2.20 -12.51 20.65
C TYR A 262 -3.36 -11.90 21.43
N PRO A 263 -3.09 -11.12 22.49
CA PRO A 263 -4.17 -10.52 23.25
C PRO A 263 -4.92 -9.58 22.32
N GLU A 264 -6.24 -9.70 22.31
CA GLU A 264 -7.08 -8.74 21.61
C GLU A 264 -6.96 -7.38 22.31
N ILE A 265 -6.45 -6.37 21.59
CA ILE A 265 -6.43 -4.99 22.08
C ILE A 265 -7.82 -4.41 21.79
N LYS A 266 -8.64 -4.31 22.84
CA LYS A 266 -10.01 -3.80 22.71
C LYS A 266 -10.00 -2.33 22.27
N PHE A 267 -10.78 -2.02 21.24
CA PHE A 267 -11.04 -0.64 20.87
C PHE A 267 -11.98 0.00 21.90
N ILE A 268 -11.61 1.17 22.39
CA ILE A 268 -12.51 2.01 23.19
C ILE A 268 -13.29 2.91 22.22
N LYS A 269 -14.57 3.15 22.54
CA LYS A 269 -15.38 4.10 21.79
C LYS A 269 -14.84 5.50 22.07
N ALA A 270 -14.66 6.30 21.02
CA ALA A 270 -14.29 7.69 21.20
C ALA A 270 -15.33 8.42 22.04
N ASP A 271 -14.88 9.04 23.13
CA ASP A 271 -15.69 10.01 23.84
C ASP A 271 -15.80 11.24 22.95
N LYS A 272 -17.01 11.52 22.47
CA LYS A 272 -17.31 12.83 21.90
C LYS A 272 -17.32 13.80 23.08
N PRO A 273 -16.61 14.94 23.00
CA PRO A 273 -16.76 15.97 24.01
C PRO A 273 -18.24 16.35 24.10
N ASP A 274 -18.69 16.67 25.31
CA ASP A 274 -20.02 17.24 25.48
C ASP A 274 -20.15 18.54 24.66
N PRO A 275 -21.37 18.97 24.30
CA PRO A 275 -21.58 20.12 23.42
C PRO A 275 -20.90 21.41 23.91
N GLU A 276 -20.82 21.63 25.22
CA GLU A 276 -20.20 22.82 25.80
C GLU A 276 -18.67 22.77 25.64
N THR A 277 -18.06 21.63 25.95
CA THR A 277 -16.62 21.40 25.72
C THR A 277 -16.27 21.52 24.23
N ALA A 278 -17.09 20.95 23.34
CA ALA A 278 -16.88 21.03 21.90
C ALA A 278 -16.96 22.48 21.38
N ALA A 279 -17.93 23.25 21.86
CA ALA A 279 -18.09 24.66 21.51
C ALA A 279 -16.87 25.48 21.99
N ARG A 280 -16.42 25.27 23.23
CA ARG A 280 -15.23 25.94 23.79
C ARG A 280 -13.97 25.60 23.01
N GLN A 281 -13.77 24.32 22.66
CA GLN A 281 -12.62 23.88 21.85
C GLN A 281 -12.64 24.53 20.46
N LYS A 282 -13.81 24.63 19.84
CA LYS A 282 -13.98 25.28 18.54
C LYS A 282 -13.65 26.77 18.61
N GLU A 283 -14.20 27.49 19.58
CA GLU A 283 -13.94 28.92 19.78
C GLU A 283 -12.44 29.21 20.03
N GLN A 284 -11.81 28.36 20.85
CA GLN A 284 -10.38 28.43 21.11
C GLN A 284 -9.55 28.22 19.83
N LEU A 285 -9.88 27.20 19.02
CA LEU A 285 -9.21 26.96 17.75
C LEU A 285 -9.41 28.12 16.79
N ASP A 286 -10.63 28.64 16.65
CA ASP A 286 -10.92 29.76 15.75
C ASP A 286 -10.14 31.03 16.14
N THR A 287 -9.97 31.27 17.44
CA THR A 287 -9.11 32.36 17.96
C THR A 287 -7.64 32.15 17.57
N LEU A 288 -7.11 30.94 17.72
CA LEU A 288 -5.73 30.62 17.38
C LEU A 288 -5.48 30.56 15.86
N VAL A 289 -6.50 30.24 15.06
CA VAL A 289 -6.40 30.28 13.60
C VAL A 289 -6.08 31.70 13.11
N ALA A 290 -6.59 32.73 13.79
CA ALA A 290 -6.33 34.12 13.45
C ALA A 290 -4.86 34.53 13.59
N SER A 291 -4.06 33.86 14.45
CA SER A 291 -2.63 34.15 14.60
C SER A 291 -1.75 33.40 13.58
N LEU A 292 -2.26 32.37 12.90
CA LEU A 292 -1.48 31.54 11.95
C LEU A 292 -0.78 32.31 10.82
N PRO A 293 -1.33 33.41 10.28
CA PRO A 293 -0.62 34.21 9.27
C PRO A 293 0.65 34.89 9.79
N GLN A 294 0.78 35.10 11.10
CA GLN A 294 1.92 35.78 11.73
C GLN A 294 3.08 34.83 12.08
N GLY A 295 2.92 33.53 11.83
CA GLY A 295 3.90 32.50 12.18
C GLY A 295 5.20 32.60 11.36
N ASP A 296 6.33 32.48 12.05
CA ASP A 296 7.69 32.47 11.52
C ASP A 296 8.33 31.09 11.69
N ALA A 297 8.77 30.52 10.57
CA ALA A 297 9.34 29.17 10.54
C ALA A 297 10.67 29.04 11.29
N LEU A 298 11.51 30.09 11.35
CA LEU A 298 12.80 30.05 12.05
C LEU A 298 12.60 30.11 13.57
N ARG A 299 11.65 30.93 14.04
CA ARG A 299 11.26 30.90 15.47
C ARG A 299 10.60 29.57 15.83
N GLY A 300 9.76 29.05 14.94
CA GLY A 300 9.12 27.75 15.09
C GLY A 300 10.11 26.60 15.17
N GLU A 301 11.19 26.64 14.40
CA GLU A 301 12.27 25.67 14.46
C GLU A 301 12.95 25.66 15.83
N LYS A 302 13.30 26.84 16.36
CA LYS A 302 13.92 26.97 17.70
C LYS A 302 12.99 26.43 18.79
N LEU A 303 11.69 26.72 18.69
CA LEU A 303 10.69 26.20 19.61
C LEU A 303 10.54 24.68 19.52
N PHE A 304 10.44 24.13 18.30
CA PHE A 304 10.34 22.69 18.07
C PHE A 304 11.50 21.92 18.72
N HIS A 305 12.71 22.45 18.62
CA HIS A 305 13.93 21.88 19.18
C HIS A 305 14.14 22.17 20.67
N ASN A 306 13.31 23.02 21.28
CA ASN A 306 13.43 23.35 22.69
C ASN A 306 12.91 22.20 23.57
N ARG A 307 13.82 21.55 24.31
CA ARG A 307 13.53 20.38 25.18
C ARG A 307 12.91 20.72 26.54
N GLU A 308 12.72 22.01 26.84
CA GLU A 308 12.16 22.47 28.11
C GLU A 308 10.73 23.02 27.93
N LYS A 309 10.51 23.80 26.85
CA LYS A 309 9.26 24.49 26.59
C LYS A 309 8.31 23.66 25.71
N ALA A 310 8.57 23.57 24.40
CA ALA A 310 7.64 22.87 23.49
C ALA A 310 7.86 21.35 23.45
N LYS A 311 9.10 20.89 23.63
CA LYS A 311 9.51 19.47 23.71
C LYS A 311 9.18 18.63 22.48
N CYS A 312 8.75 19.22 21.36
CA CYS A 312 8.32 18.49 20.17
C CYS A 312 9.40 17.52 19.65
N VAL A 313 10.66 17.96 19.61
CA VAL A 313 11.81 17.15 19.17
C VAL A 313 12.08 15.90 20.02
N THR A 314 11.58 15.85 21.25
CA THR A 314 11.77 14.69 22.14
C THR A 314 10.96 13.48 21.69
N CYS A 315 9.87 13.72 20.96
CA CYS A 315 8.97 12.67 20.48
C CYS A 315 8.93 12.58 18.96
N HIS A 316 9.10 13.69 18.23
CA HIS A 316 8.91 13.76 16.79
C HIS A 316 10.21 13.96 16.01
N LEU A 317 10.28 13.32 14.85
CA LEU A 317 11.35 13.52 13.87
C LEU A 317 10.93 14.61 12.87
N LYS A 318 11.83 15.51 12.49
CA LYS A 318 11.68 16.38 11.31
C LYS A 318 13.02 16.51 10.60
N GLY A 319 13.09 16.07 9.35
CA GLY A 319 14.36 15.90 8.66
C GLY A 319 15.17 14.78 9.31
N SER A 320 16.37 15.09 9.77
CA SER A 320 17.26 14.15 10.48
C SER A 320 17.28 14.35 11.99
N GLU A 321 16.49 15.28 12.53
CA GLU A 321 16.55 15.69 13.94
C GLU A 321 15.32 15.21 14.73
N GLY A 322 15.55 14.74 15.96
CA GLY A 322 14.51 14.28 16.88
C GLY A 322 14.48 12.77 17.11
N VAL A 323 13.35 12.30 17.63
CA VAL A 323 13.12 10.88 17.99
C VAL A 323 11.91 10.37 17.23
N ARG A 324 11.85 9.08 16.92
CA ARG A 324 10.70 8.43 16.27
C ARG A 324 9.83 7.71 17.29
N LEU A 325 9.34 8.44 18.29
CA LEU A 325 8.35 7.94 19.25
C LEU A 325 6.93 8.32 18.80
N GLY A 326 6.75 9.57 18.41
CA GLY A 326 5.59 10.11 17.70
C GLY A 326 5.77 10.08 16.17
N PRO A 327 4.75 10.54 15.43
CA PRO A 327 4.78 10.62 13.97
C PRO A 327 6.00 11.37 13.42
N ASP A 328 6.51 10.90 12.28
CA ASP A 328 7.52 11.61 11.49
C ASP A 328 6.88 12.84 10.82
N LEU A 329 7.33 14.03 11.22
CA LEU A 329 6.79 15.31 10.79
C LEU A 329 7.55 15.91 9.60
N THR A 330 8.52 15.20 9.03
CA THR A 330 9.37 15.69 7.93
C THR A 330 8.57 16.19 6.72
N ARG A 331 7.48 15.50 6.39
CA ARG A 331 6.62 15.81 5.23
C ARG A 331 5.21 16.22 5.61
N ILE A 332 4.94 16.46 6.90
CA ILE A 332 3.58 16.70 7.39
C ILE A 332 2.96 17.94 6.73
N GLY A 333 3.79 18.95 6.43
CA GLY A 333 3.36 20.18 5.78
C GLY A 333 2.82 19.98 4.36
N ALA A 334 3.17 18.91 3.66
CA ALA A 334 2.65 18.63 2.32
C ALA A 334 1.27 17.94 2.36
N ILE A 335 0.92 17.31 3.49
CA ILE A 335 -0.27 16.44 3.60
C ILE A 335 -1.33 16.97 4.58
N ARG A 336 -1.03 18.03 5.33
CA ARG A 336 -1.98 18.65 6.30
C ARG A 336 -2.14 20.15 6.08
N SER A 337 -3.37 20.62 6.35
CA SER A 337 -3.67 22.05 6.38
C SER A 337 -3.03 22.72 7.61
N LYS A 338 -2.88 24.05 7.61
CA LYS A 338 -2.40 24.77 8.81
C LYS A 338 -3.35 24.59 10.00
N ARG A 339 -4.67 24.53 9.73
CA ARG A 339 -5.70 24.32 10.74
C ARG A 339 -5.59 22.92 11.34
N ASP A 340 -5.35 21.89 10.53
CA ASP A 340 -5.19 20.51 11.00
C ASP A 340 -3.97 20.38 11.92
N LEU A 341 -2.87 21.04 11.57
CA LEU A 341 -1.65 21.04 12.37
C LEU A 341 -1.87 21.75 13.71
N LEU A 342 -2.56 22.89 13.70
CA LEU A 342 -2.93 23.61 14.91
C LEU A 342 -3.81 22.75 15.82
N GLU A 343 -4.85 22.14 15.26
CA GLU A 343 -5.75 21.27 16.01
C GLU A 343 -5.01 20.07 16.62
N ALA A 344 -4.11 19.43 15.88
CA ALA A 344 -3.30 18.32 16.39
C ALA A 344 -2.37 18.74 17.55
N ILE A 345 -1.91 19.98 17.59
CA ILE A 345 -1.05 20.50 18.67
C ILE A 345 -1.86 20.84 19.92
N VAL A 346 -2.99 21.52 19.74
CA VAL A 346 -3.80 22.04 20.85
C VAL A 346 -4.72 20.97 21.44
N LEU A 347 -5.22 20.07 20.59
CA LEU A 347 -6.16 19.01 20.95
C LEU A 347 -5.61 17.63 20.52
N PRO A 348 -4.47 17.17 21.06
CA PRO A 348 -3.80 15.95 20.61
C PRO A 348 -4.64 14.66 20.77
N SER A 349 -5.61 14.64 21.70
CA SER A 349 -6.53 13.52 21.91
C SER A 349 -7.79 13.57 21.01
N ALA A 350 -8.05 14.69 20.33
CA ALA A 350 -9.20 14.82 19.42
C ALA A 350 -9.09 13.83 18.26
N SER A 351 -7.90 13.77 17.65
CA SER A 351 -7.55 12.82 16.58
C SER A 351 -6.12 12.32 16.76
N ILE A 352 -5.97 11.07 17.21
CA ILE A 352 -4.66 10.44 17.39
C ILE A 352 -4.19 9.81 16.08
N ALA A 353 -2.94 10.04 15.71
CA ALA A 353 -2.36 9.48 14.48
C ALA A 353 -2.27 7.95 14.54
N ARG A 354 -2.44 7.30 13.38
CA ARG A 354 -2.33 5.84 13.25
C ARG A 354 -1.02 5.33 13.83
N TYR A 355 -1.09 4.20 14.55
CA TYR A 355 0.05 3.52 15.18
C TYR A 355 0.69 4.29 16.33
N HIS A 356 0.12 5.45 16.69
CA HIS A 356 0.53 6.26 17.82
C HIS A 356 -0.60 6.36 18.86
N GLU A 357 -1.51 5.37 18.84
CA GLU A 357 -2.51 5.23 19.89
C GLU A 357 -1.89 4.55 21.11
N THR A 358 -2.08 5.17 22.27
CA THR A 358 -1.65 4.60 23.54
C THR A 358 -2.43 3.31 23.81
N VAL A 359 -1.69 2.25 24.18
CA VAL A 359 -2.24 0.98 24.61
C VAL A 359 -2.13 0.90 26.14
N ASN A 360 -3.24 0.61 26.80
CA ASN A 360 -3.29 0.28 28.21
C ASN A 360 -3.38 -1.23 28.36
N VAL A 361 -2.41 -1.83 29.05
CA VAL A 361 -2.34 -3.25 29.33
C VAL A 361 -2.47 -3.47 30.82
N VAL A 362 -3.41 -4.32 31.21
CA VAL A 362 -3.49 -4.84 32.57
C VAL A 362 -2.95 -6.26 32.56
N THR A 363 -1.91 -6.50 33.33
CA THR A 363 -1.31 -7.82 33.49
C THR A 363 -2.07 -8.63 34.55
N LYS A 364 -1.89 -9.95 34.54
CA LYS A 364 -2.58 -10.89 35.44
C LYS A 364 -2.27 -10.68 36.93
N ASP A 365 -1.13 -10.06 37.23
CA ASP A 365 -0.73 -9.62 38.57
C ASP A 365 -1.30 -8.24 38.96
N GLY A 366 -2.13 -7.63 38.10
CA GLY A 366 -2.83 -6.37 38.37
C GLY A 366 -2.03 -5.10 38.02
N LYS A 367 -0.81 -5.22 37.48
CA LYS A 367 -0.03 -4.05 37.04
C LYS A 367 -0.64 -3.44 35.76
N VAL A 368 -0.69 -2.11 35.71
CA VAL A 368 -1.08 -1.37 34.51
C VAL A 368 0.17 -0.85 33.81
N VAL A 369 0.30 -1.15 32.53
CA VAL A 369 1.37 -0.66 31.65
C VAL A 369 0.72 0.12 30.51
N SER A 370 1.09 1.39 30.38
CA SER A 370 0.54 2.28 29.36
C SER A 370 1.65 2.84 28.48
N GLY A 371 1.47 2.79 27.16
CA GLY A 371 2.45 3.33 26.22
C GLY A 371 2.12 3.04 24.76
N LEU A 372 2.96 3.53 23.85
CA LEU A 372 2.85 3.26 22.42
C LEU A 372 3.39 1.87 22.09
N LEU A 373 2.65 1.09 21.31
CA LEU A 373 3.14 -0.17 20.78
C LEU A 373 4.19 0.09 19.70
N VAL A 374 5.48 0.02 20.08
CA VAL A 374 6.60 0.32 19.19
C VAL A 374 7.19 -0.93 18.53
N LYS A 375 6.97 -2.09 19.13
CA LYS A 375 7.47 -3.37 18.62
C LYS A 375 6.63 -4.52 19.16
N GLU A 376 6.55 -5.58 18.37
CA GLU A 376 6.01 -6.86 18.78
C GLU A 376 6.89 -8.01 18.24
N ASN A 377 6.84 -9.15 18.92
CA ASN A 377 7.36 -10.41 18.40
C ASN A 377 6.35 -11.53 18.73
N THR A 378 6.75 -12.79 18.59
CA THR A 378 5.85 -13.93 18.85
C THR A 378 5.46 -14.11 20.32
N ASN A 379 6.17 -13.48 21.26
CA ASN A 379 6.05 -13.74 22.69
C ASN A 379 5.65 -12.51 23.51
N ALA A 380 5.96 -11.29 23.04
CA ALA A 380 5.78 -10.05 23.79
C ALA A 380 5.45 -8.87 22.89
N MET A 381 4.76 -7.91 23.48
CA MET A 381 4.65 -6.54 22.99
C MET A 381 5.59 -5.61 23.77
N PHE A 382 6.06 -4.56 23.11
CA PHE A 382 6.94 -3.56 23.70
C PHE A 382 6.23 -2.21 23.66
N LEU A 383 5.96 -1.66 24.84
CA LEU A 383 5.28 -0.39 25.02
C LEU A 383 6.28 0.69 25.41
N ALA A 384 6.29 1.81 24.68
CA ALA A 384 7.12 2.97 24.99
C ALA A 384 6.30 4.03 25.75
N SER A 385 6.80 4.48 26.89
CA SER A 385 6.20 5.59 27.66
C SER A 385 6.56 6.96 27.06
N ALA A 386 5.97 8.04 27.60
CA ALA A 386 6.26 9.42 27.17
C ALA A 386 7.73 9.82 27.41
N GLU A 387 8.38 9.21 28.39
CA GLU A 387 9.80 9.38 28.71
C GLU A 387 10.70 8.57 27.76
N GLY A 388 10.13 7.77 26.85
CA GLY A 388 10.85 6.91 25.92
C GLY A 388 11.31 5.58 26.52
N ALA A 389 10.91 5.27 27.76
CA ALA A 389 11.23 3.98 28.38
C ALA A 389 10.42 2.86 27.71
N MET A 390 11.09 1.83 27.23
CA MET A 390 10.46 0.68 26.59
C MET A 390 10.26 -0.46 27.60
N GLN A 391 9.01 -0.85 27.82
CA GLN A 391 8.65 -1.96 28.68
C GLN A 391 8.13 -3.14 27.84
N ALA A 392 8.75 -4.30 28.01
CA ALA A 392 8.25 -5.54 27.44
C ALA A 392 7.12 -6.11 28.32
N VAL A 393 6.03 -6.53 27.69
CA VAL A 393 4.92 -7.25 28.32
C VAL A 393 4.72 -8.55 27.57
N MET A 394 4.95 -9.68 28.25
CA MET A 394 4.75 -11.01 27.66
C MET A 394 3.26 -11.26 27.42
N TYR A 395 2.91 -11.83 26.27
CA TYR A 395 1.51 -12.14 25.96
C TYR A 395 0.87 -13.10 26.96
N THR A 396 1.67 -13.98 27.56
CA THR A 396 1.21 -14.90 28.61
C THR A 396 0.76 -14.19 29.88
N ASP A 397 1.22 -12.97 30.11
CA ASP A 397 1.03 -12.25 31.37
C ASP A 397 -0.10 -11.22 31.25
N ILE A 398 -0.67 -11.04 30.06
CA ILE A 398 -1.73 -10.06 29.79
C ILE A 398 -3.09 -10.63 30.22
N ASP A 399 -3.80 -9.91 31.08
CA ASP A 399 -5.23 -10.16 31.38
C ASP A 399 -6.11 -9.49 30.31
N ARG A 400 -5.89 -8.20 30.07
CA ARG A 400 -6.60 -7.42 29.05
C ARG A 400 -5.73 -6.30 28.49
N ALA A 401 -5.99 -5.92 27.25
CA ALA A 401 -5.41 -4.76 26.61
C ALA A 401 -6.50 -3.92 25.96
N SER A 402 -6.34 -2.60 25.94
CA SER A 402 -7.27 -1.68 25.29
C SER A 402 -6.57 -0.42 24.80
N TYR A 403 -7.02 0.14 23.69
CA TYR A 403 -6.59 1.46 23.23
C TYR A 403 -7.13 2.57 24.12
N SER A 404 -6.35 3.61 24.36
CA SER A 404 -6.78 4.82 25.08
C SER A 404 -7.38 5.85 24.13
N ASN A 405 -8.37 6.62 24.60
CA ASN A 405 -8.84 7.84 23.94
C ASN A 405 -7.90 9.04 24.17
N VAL A 406 -6.89 8.88 25.04
CA VAL A 406 -5.92 9.92 25.41
C VAL A 406 -4.60 9.66 24.68
N SER A 407 -4.12 10.71 24.02
CA SER A 407 -2.83 10.69 23.31
C SER A 407 -1.65 10.57 24.28
N LEU A 408 -0.52 10.04 23.81
CA LEU A 408 0.75 10.15 24.55
C LEU A 408 1.33 11.57 24.46
N MET A 409 0.90 12.36 23.45
CA MET A 409 1.27 13.76 23.33
C MET A 409 0.61 14.57 24.46
N PRO A 410 1.37 15.41 25.20
CA PRO A 410 0.82 16.22 26.29
C PRO A 410 -0.27 17.20 25.83
N GLU A 411 -1.28 17.41 26.67
CA GLU A 411 -2.27 18.48 26.49
C GLU A 411 -1.83 19.77 27.20
N GLY A 412 -2.47 20.90 26.86
CA GLY A 412 -2.24 22.16 27.57
C GLY A 412 -1.15 23.06 26.96
N TYR A 413 -0.75 22.82 25.71
CA TYR A 413 0.26 23.63 25.03
C TYR A 413 -0.12 25.11 24.94
N GLU A 414 -1.41 25.43 24.88
CA GLU A 414 -1.95 26.81 24.92
C GLU A 414 -1.65 27.57 26.22
N LYS A 415 -1.32 26.85 27.30
CA LYS A 415 -0.99 27.46 28.60
C LYS A 415 0.49 27.78 28.74
N ILE A 416 1.33 27.12 27.94
CA ILE A 416 2.80 27.23 28.00
C ILE A 416 3.40 27.91 26.77
N LEU A 417 2.68 27.94 25.65
CA LEU A 417 3.03 28.63 24.42
C LEU A 417 2.02 29.75 24.14
N THR A 418 2.50 30.91 23.72
CA THR A 418 1.63 31.99 23.25
C THR A 418 1.03 31.65 21.88
N SER A 419 -0.06 32.33 21.48
CA SER A 419 -0.70 32.14 20.18
C SER A 419 0.26 32.36 18.99
N ASN A 420 1.24 33.25 19.14
CA ASN A 420 2.29 33.49 18.13
C ASN A 420 3.31 32.35 18.10
N GLU A 421 3.69 31.81 19.26
CA GLU A 421 4.62 30.67 19.33
C GLU A 421 4.02 29.39 18.73
N ILE A 422 2.71 29.16 18.93
CA ILE A 422 2.00 28.05 18.27
C ILE A 422 1.96 28.27 16.75
N ALA A 423 1.66 29.50 16.30
CA ALA A 423 1.68 29.85 14.88
C ALA A 423 3.07 29.66 14.25
N ASP A 424 4.13 30.02 14.97
CA ASP A 424 5.53 29.81 14.56
C ASP A 424 5.82 28.31 14.35
N ILE A 425 5.41 27.44 15.29
CA ILE A 425 5.55 25.98 15.15
C ILE A 425 4.78 25.48 13.91
N VAL A 426 3.53 25.90 13.71
CA VAL A 426 2.74 25.51 12.53
C VAL A 426 3.40 25.98 11.23
N ALA A 427 3.97 27.19 11.21
CA ALA A 427 4.74 27.70 10.06
C ALA A 427 5.97 26.83 9.77
N TYR A 428 6.70 26.42 10.81
CA TYR A 428 7.84 25.51 10.69
C TYR A 428 7.45 24.12 10.17
N LEU A 429 6.32 23.57 10.63
CA LEU A 429 5.81 22.27 10.17
C LEU A 429 5.31 22.32 8.71
N LYS A 430 4.81 23.47 8.25
CA LYS A 430 4.46 23.69 6.82
C LYS A 430 5.68 23.91 5.93
N ALA A 431 6.79 24.39 6.49
CA ALA A 431 8.00 24.67 5.72
C ALA A 431 8.66 23.37 5.23
N ASP A 432 9.01 23.35 3.95
CA ASP A 432 9.75 22.24 3.35
C ASP A 432 11.20 22.21 3.88
N VAL A 433 11.68 21.04 4.25
CA VAL A 433 13.00 20.84 4.87
C VAL A 433 14.12 21.29 3.91
N SER A 434 13.91 21.20 2.60
CA SER A 434 14.85 21.68 1.58
C SER A 434 15.04 23.19 1.54
N ARG A 435 14.10 23.99 2.06
CA ARG A 435 14.20 25.47 2.04
C ARG A 435 14.93 26.05 3.26
N LEU A 436 14.98 25.33 4.38
CA LEU A 436 15.61 25.79 5.62
C LEU A 436 17.13 25.67 5.60
N ALA A 437 17.68 24.72 4.82
CA ALA A 437 19.13 24.55 4.66
C ALA A 437 19.83 25.68 3.87
N GLY A 438 19.06 26.57 3.22
CA GLY A 438 19.59 27.67 2.39
C GLY A 438 19.98 28.94 3.15
N SER A 439 19.71 29.03 4.46
CA SER A 439 20.01 30.22 5.27
C SER A 439 20.83 29.84 6.50
N GLY A 440 22.16 29.84 6.39
CA GLY A 440 23.03 29.94 7.58
C GLY A 440 24.16 28.93 7.77
N ARG A 441 24.85 28.49 6.72
CA ARG A 441 26.24 28.02 6.89
C ARG A 441 27.18 28.94 6.12
N PRO A 442 28.11 29.66 6.78
CA PRO A 442 29.20 30.29 6.06
C PRO A 442 30.08 29.15 5.52
N THR A 443 30.22 29.09 4.20
CA THR A 443 31.23 28.28 3.53
C THR A 443 32.59 28.86 3.90
N GLY A 444 33.23 28.28 4.90
CA GLY A 444 34.66 28.45 5.16
C GLY A 444 35.45 27.49 4.27
N GLU A 445 36.51 28.03 3.69
CA GLU A 445 37.46 27.45 2.72
C GLU A 445 37.99 26.04 3.03
#